data_AF-A0AAD4SM06-F1
#
_entry.id   AF-A0AAD4SM06-F1
#
_cell.length_a   1.000
_cell.length_b   1.000
_cell.length_c   1.000
_cell.angle_alpha   90.00
_cell.angle_beta   90.00
_cell.angle_gamma   90.00
#
_symmetry.space_group_name_H-M   'P 1'
#
loop_
_entity.id
_entity.type
_entity.pdbx_description
1 polymer ?
#
loop_
_entity_poly.entity_id
_entity_poly.type
_entity_poly.pdbx_seq_one_letter_code
_entity_poly.pdbx_strand_id
1 'polypeptide(L)'
;MSGEGSSDAQLFQVLSHLLQQVESLTNQEEVELRTKIEALGLEVTKVPKKPTGTMDELEIAKELDKLSAKLDDVDEMITSAIAEDPQVQTLLSSTADLWMPVITATSEERRKFTASIEGSSCKTQGKISD
;
A
#
# COMPACT_ATOMS: atom_id res chain seq x y z
N MET A 1 -4.23 -13.96 -12.47
CA MET A 1 -3.16 -13.09 -11.94
C MET A 1 -3.35 -13.07 -10.43
N SER A 2 -2.61 -13.93 -9.72
CA SER A 2 -2.68 -14.08 -8.26
C SER A 2 -1.24 -14.26 -7.80
N GLY A 3 -0.64 -13.20 -7.25
CA GLY A 3 0.76 -13.22 -6.79
C GLY A 3 1.02 -12.22 -5.67
N GLU A 4 0.41 -11.03 -5.73
CA GLU A 4 0.58 -9.97 -4.73
C GLU A 4 -0.06 -10.26 -3.36
N GLY A 5 -0.99 -11.22 -3.24
CA GLY A 5 -1.55 -11.60 -1.95
C GLY A 5 -0.71 -12.57 -1.11
N SER A 6 0.44 -13.05 -1.62
CA SER A 6 1.19 -14.15 -1.01
C SER A 6 2.26 -13.69 -0.01
N SER A 7 3.01 -12.64 -0.34
CA SER A 7 4.10 -12.12 0.50
C SER A 7 3.57 -11.44 1.76
N ASP A 8 2.51 -10.65 1.64
CA ASP A 8 1.92 -9.94 2.77
C ASP A 8 1.24 -10.92 3.73
N ALA A 9 0.49 -11.88 3.21
CA ALA A 9 -0.08 -12.96 4.02
C ALA A 9 1.01 -13.74 4.77
N GLN A 10 2.14 -14.01 4.12
CA GLN A 10 3.28 -14.69 4.74
C GLN A 10 3.92 -13.83 5.85
N LEU A 11 4.07 -12.52 5.65
CA LEU A 11 4.58 -11.60 6.67
C LEU A 11 3.68 -11.58 7.90
N PHE A 12 2.37 -11.39 7.73
CA PHE A 12 1.43 -11.36 8.85
C PHE A 12 1.32 -12.72 9.58
N GLN A 13 1.50 -13.82 8.86
CA GLN A 13 1.63 -15.15 9.47
C GLN A 13 2.89 -15.27 10.34
N VAL A 14 4.04 -14.76 9.89
CA VAL A 14 5.28 -14.74 10.67
C VAL A 14 5.14 -13.87 11.93
N LEU A 15 4.58 -12.66 11.79
CA LEU A 15 4.35 -11.76 12.92
C LEU A 15 3.43 -12.41 13.98
N SER A 16 2.39 -13.11 13.53
CA SER A 16 1.47 -13.83 14.41
C SER A 16 2.16 -14.97 15.17
N HIS A 17 3.01 -15.76 14.48
CA HIS A 17 3.79 -16.82 15.12
C HIS A 17 4.83 -16.28 16.10
N LEU A 18 5.51 -15.18 15.76
CA LEU A 18 6.49 -14.56 16.64
C LEU A 18 5.82 -14.06 17.93
N LEU A 19 4.64 -13.45 17.81
CA LEU A 19 3.87 -12.98 18.95
C LEU A 19 3.46 -14.15 19.86
N GLN A 20 2.93 -15.25 19.30
CA GLN A 20 2.62 -16.46 20.05
C GLN A 20 3.84 -17.03 20.78
N GLN A 21 5.01 -17.01 20.13
CA GLN A 21 6.24 -17.50 20.75
C GLN A 21 6.65 -16.63 21.94
N VAL A 22 6.58 -15.31 21.81
CA VAL A 22 6.87 -14.38 22.92
C VAL A 22 5.90 -14.61 24.08
N GLU A 23 4.60 -14.68 23.82
CA GLU A 23 3.58 -14.92 24.86
C GLU A 23 3.80 -16.25 25.59
N SER A 24 4.27 -17.29 24.88
CA SER A 24 4.61 -18.57 25.50
C SER A 24 5.85 -18.50 26.41
N LEU A 25 6.83 -17.66 26.05
CA LEU A 25 8.08 -17.49 26.80
C LEU A 25 7.89 -16.57 28.01
N THR A 26 7.04 -15.55 27.89
CA THR A 26 6.77 -14.57 28.94
C THR A 26 5.59 -14.99 29.83
N ASN A 27 4.77 -15.94 29.38
CA ASN A 27 3.51 -16.34 29.99
C ASN A 27 2.56 -15.15 30.23
N GLN A 28 2.66 -14.13 29.37
CA GLN A 28 1.89 -12.89 29.40
C GLN A 28 1.25 -12.69 28.03
N GLU A 29 -0.05 -12.43 28.01
CA GLU A 29 -0.77 -12.19 26.77
C GLU A 29 -0.58 -10.75 26.28
N GLU A 30 -0.36 -10.58 24.97
CA GLU A 30 -0.10 -9.31 24.31
C GLU A 30 -1.28 -8.91 23.39
N VAL A 31 -2.45 -8.70 24.01
CA VAL A 31 -3.73 -8.43 23.32
C VAL A 31 -3.66 -7.18 22.42
N GLU A 32 -2.95 -6.14 22.85
CA GLU A 32 -2.79 -4.91 22.08
C GLU A 32 -1.98 -5.17 20.78
N LEU A 33 -0.90 -5.94 20.87
CA LEU A 33 -0.09 -6.28 19.70
C LEU A 33 -0.85 -7.18 18.73
N ARG A 34 -1.66 -8.12 19.23
CA ARG A 34 -2.55 -8.93 18.37
C ARG A 34 -3.49 -8.05 17.57
N THR A 35 -4.13 -7.10 18.25
CA THR A 35 -5.07 -6.16 17.64
C THR A 35 -4.38 -5.29 16.58
N LYS A 36 -3.16 -4.81 16.87
CA LYS A 36 -2.36 -4.03 15.91
C LYS A 36 -1.95 -4.85 14.68
N ILE A 37 -1.53 -6.10 14.86
CA ILE A 37 -1.17 -6.99 13.74
C ILE A 37 -2.40 -7.25 12.86
N GLU A 38 -3.57 -7.52 13.45
CA GLU A 38 -4.81 -7.73 12.70
C GLU A 38 -5.24 -6.48 11.94
N ALA A 39 -5.23 -5.32 12.58
CA ALA A 39 -5.59 -4.04 11.96
C ALA A 39 -4.67 -3.72 10.76
N LEU A 40 -3.36 -3.91 10.91
CA LEU A 40 -2.39 -3.73 9.83
C LEU A 40 -2.61 -4.75 8.70
N GLY A 41 -2.90 -6.01 9.04
CA GLY A 41 -3.21 -7.04 8.06
C GLY A 41 -4.42 -6.68 7.19
N LEU A 42 -5.48 -6.17 7.81
CA LEU A 42 -6.66 -5.69 7.08
C LEU A 42 -6.35 -4.47 6.22
N GLU A 43 -5.56 -3.51 6.72
CA GLU A 43 -5.20 -2.29 5.99
C GLU A 43 -4.43 -2.60 4.70
N VAL A 44 -3.45 -3.52 4.76
CA VAL A 44 -2.63 -3.90 3.60
C VAL A 44 -3.46 -4.55 2.48
N THR A 45 -4.58 -5.21 2.82
CA THR A 45 -5.47 -5.81 1.83
C THR A 45 -6.43 -4.83 1.14
N LYS A 46 -6.49 -3.57 1.60
CA LYS A 46 -7.41 -2.58 1.02
C LYS A 46 -6.89 -2.10 -0.33
N VAL A 47 -7.36 -2.76 -1.39
CA VAL A 47 -7.18 -2.29 -2.76
C VAL A 47 -8.52 -1.78 -3.29
N PRO A 48 -8.55 -0.61 -3.96
CA PRO A 48 -9.75 -0.16 -4.67
C PRO A 48 -10.26 -1.26 -5.60
N LYS A 49 -11.50 -1.70 -5.41
CA LYS A 49 -12.13 -2.69 -6.30
C LYS A 49 -12.19 -2.10 -7.70
N LYS A 50 -11.76 -2.88 -8.70
CA LYS A 50 -11.90 -2.49 -10.09
C LYS A 50 -13.39 -2.23 -10.37
N PRO A 51 -13.77 -1.08 -10.95
CA PRO A 51 -15.16 -0.81 -11.28
C PRO A 51 -15.68 -1.89 -12.23
N THR A 52 -16.84 -2.46 -11.89
CA THR A 52 -17.49 -3.51 -12.68
C THR A 52 -18.38 -2.85 -13.73
N GLY A 53 -17.92 -2.81 -14.98
CA GLY A 53 -18.72 -2.38 -16.14
C GLY A 53 -18.26 -1.06 -16.77
N THR A 54 -18.78 -0.81 -17.97
CA THR A 54 -18.68 0.49 -18.66
C THR A 54 -19.70 1.43 -18.02
N MET A 55 -19.25 2.51 -17.38
CA MET A 55 -20.13 3.53 -16.81
C MET A 55 -20.73 4.42 -17.91
N ASP A 56 -21.98 4.82 -17.73
CA ASP A 56 -22.61 5.83 -18.59
C ASP A 56 -22.11 7.25 -18.25
N GLU A 57 -22.22 8.20 -19.17
CA GLU A 57 -21.70 9.58 -19.00
C GLU A 57 -22.26 10.27 -17.74
N LEU A 58 -23.54 10.06 -17.44
CA LEU A 58 -24.20 10.60 -16.24
C LEU A 58 -23.62 10.01 -14.94
N GLU A 59 -23.29 8.72 -14.97
CA GLU A 59 -22.68 8.03 -13.83
C GLU A 59 -21.24 8.49 -13.61
N ILE A 60 -20.50 8.72 -14.71
CA ILE A 60 -19.16 9.30 -14.67
C ILE A 60 -19.20 10.67 -14.02
N ALA A 61 -20.11 11.55 -14.43
CA ALA A 61 -20.25 12.88 -13.83
C ALA A 61 -20.54 12.79 -12.32
N LYS A 62 -21.45 11.89 -11.91
CA LYS A 62 -21.77 11.69 -10.49
C LYS A 62 -20.59 11.16 -9.67
N GLU A 63 -19.82 10.22 -10.21
CA GLU A 63 -18.62 9.74 -9.51
C GLU A 63 -17.50 10.80 -9.51
N LEU A 64 -17.40 11.65 -10.53
CA LEU A 64 -16.50 12.81 -10.51
C LEU A 64 -16.90 13.83 -9.43
N ASP A 65 -18.19 14.15 -9.30
CA ASP A 65 -18.69 15.04 -8.23
C ASP A 65 -18.36 14.48 -6.84
N LYS A 66 -18.58 13.18 -6.65
CA LYS A 66 -18.25 12.48 -5.40
C LYS A 66 -16.75 12.43 -5.13
N LEU A 67 -15.92 12.26 -6.17
CA LEU A 67 -14.46 12.33 -6.05
C LEU A 67 -14.01 13.75 -5.69
N SER A 68 -14.65 14.78 -6.25
CA SER A 68 -14.39 16.18 -5.90
C SER A 68 -14.67 16.44 -4.42
N ALA A 69 -15.85 16.04 -3.93
CA ALA A 69 -16.18 16.21 -2.51
C ALA A 69 -15.19 15.50 -1.57
N LYS A 70 -14.73 14.30 -1.94
CA LYS A 70 -13.70 13.58 -1.17
C LYS A 70 -12.35 14.28 -1.20
N LEU A 71 -12.01 14.96 -2.29
CA LEU A 71 -10.77 15.73 -2.39
C LEU A 71 -10.83 16.95 -1.46
N ASP A 72 -11.99 17.60 -1.37
CA ASP A 72 -12.23 18.71 -0.43
C ASP A 72 -12.07 18.23 1.02
N ASP A 73 -12.66 17.08 1.39
CA ASP A 73 -12.51 16.49 2.72
C ASP A 73 -11.03 16.19 3.07
N VAL A 74 -10.27 15.65 2.11
CA VAL A 74 -8.84 15.36 2.29
C VAL A 74 -8.02 16.64 2.43
N ASP A 75 -8.34 17.70 1.69
CA ASP A 75 -7.67 18.99 1.80
C ASP A 75 -7.90 19.65 3.17
N GLU A 76 -9.12 19.56 3.71
CA GLU A 76 -9.44 20.02 5.07
C GLU A 76 -8.66 19.23 6.12
N MET A 77 -8.60 17.90 5.98
CA MET A 77 -7.81 17.03 6.87
C MET A 77 -6.32 17.37 6.84
N ILE A 78 -5.75 17.59 5.65
CA ILE A 78 -4.35 17.96 5.49
C ILE A 78 -4.09 19.34 6.12
N THR A 79 -4.97 20.30 5.85
CA THR A 79 -4.86 21.66 6.41
C THR A 79 -4.89 21.61 7.94
N SER A 80 -5.79 20.82 8.52
CA SER A 80 -5.89 20.62 9.98
C SER A 80 -4.62 19.96 10.54
N ALA A 81 -4.14 18.89 9.90
CA ALA A 81 -2.93 18.19 10.33
C ALA A 81 -1.67 19.06 10.26
N ILE A 82 -1.54 19.90 9.23
CA ILE A 82 -0.42 20.85 9.10
C ILE A 82 -0.52 21.97 10.16
N ALA A 83 -1.72 22.41 10.48
CA ALA A 83 -1.94 23.40 11.54
C ALA A 83 -1.56 22.85 12.93
N GLU A 84 -1.83 21.56 13.18
CA GLU A 84 -1.44 20.87 14.41
C GLU A 84 0.07 20.56 14.47
N ASP A 85 0.67 20.10 13.37
CA ASP A 85 2.09 19.80 13.27
C ASP A 85 2.68 20.23 11.91
N PRO A 86 3.51 21.30 11.88
CA PRO A 86 4.16 21.77 10.66
C PRO A 86 5.10 20.74 10.00
N GLN A 87 5.59 19.73 10.73
CA GLN A 87 6.44 18.68 10.14
C GLN A 87 5.67 17.80 9.14
N VAL A 88 4.34 17.69 9.30
CA VAL A 88 3.46 16.94 8.39
C VAL A 88 3.59 17.47 6.96
N GLN A 89 3.67 18.79 6.77
CA GLN A 89 3.83 19.37 5.43
C GLN A 89 5.12 18.90 4.75
N THR A 90 6.23 18.90 5.51
CA THR A 90 7.55 18.48 4.99
C THR A 90 7.53 17.00 4.63
N LEU A 91 6.91 16.17 5.48
CA LEU A 91 6.75 14.75 5.25
C LEU A 91 5.87 14.45 4.02
N LEU A 92 4.72 15.11 3.90
CA LEU A 92 3.83 14.96 2.75
C LEU A 92 4.51 15.41 1.45
N SER A 93 5.26 16.52 1.49
CA SER A 93 5.99 17.04 0.32
C SER A 93 7.08 16.06 -0.14
N SER A 94 7.92 15.58 0.78
CA SER A 94 8.97 14.59 0.47
C SER A 94 8.40 13.24 0.00
N THR A 95 7.24 12.85 0.51
CA THR A 95 6.54 11.63 0.09
C THR A 95 5.88 11.82 -1.28
N ALA A 96 5.45 13.02 -1.63
CA ALA A 96 4.89 13.34 -2.94
C ALA A 96 5.92 13.10 -4.06
N ASP A 97 7.19 13.39 -3.84
CA ASP A 97 8.25 13.12 -4.82
C ASP A 97 8.35 11.63 -5.19
N LEU A 98 8.02 10.73 -4.27
CA LEU A 98 8.03 9.28 -4.48
C LEU A 98 6.76 8.79 -5.21
N TRP A 99 5.59 9.33 -4.87
CA TRP A 99 4.32 8.83 -5.37
C TRP A 99 3.80 9.55 -6.62
N MET A 100 4.14 10.82 -6.83
CA MET A 100 3.71 11.58 -8.01
C MET A 100 4.05 10.88 -9.33
N PRO A 101 5.26 10.32 -9.54
CA PRO A 101 5.58 9.57 -10.75
C PRO A 101 4.73 8.31 -10.92
N VAL A 102 4.30 7.66 -9.83
CA VAL A 102 3.51 6.43 -9.87
C VAL A 102 2.02 6.73 -10.15
N ILE A 103 1.49 7.78 -9.52
CA ILE A 103 0.08 8.17 -9.63
C ILE A 103 -0.20 8.77 -11.01
N THR A 104 0.71 9.62 -11.51
CA THR A 104 0.56 10.29 -12.81
C THR A 104 1.01 9.43 -14.00
N ALA A 105 1.66 8.30 -13.76
CA ALA A 105 2.09 7.39 -14.81
C ALA A 105 0.92 6.94 -15.71
N THR A 106 1.17 6.98 -17.01
CA THR A 106 0.31 6.39 -18.03
C THR A 106 0.23 4.87 -17.85
N SER A 107 -0.75 4.24 -18.49
CA SER A 107 -0.88 2.77 -18.49
C SER A 107 0.36 2.06 -19.06
N GLU A 108 1.11 2.70 -19.95
CA GLU A 108 2.35 2.15 -20.49
C GLU A 108 3.51 2.25 -19.50
N GLU A 109 3.69 3.40 -18.86
CA GLU A 109 4.70 3.61 -17.82
C GLU A 109 4.45 2.68 -16.62
N ARG A 110 3.19 2.49 -16.23
CA ARG A 110 2.83 1.56 -15.15
C ARG A 110 3.22 0.12 -15.41
N ARG A 111 3.19 -0.34 -16.67
CA ARG A 111 3.66 -1.70 -17.03
C ARG A 111 5.17 -1.87 -16.87
N LYS A 112 5.95 -0.79 -16.92
CA LYS A 112 7.41 -0.85 -16.71
C LYS A 112 7.75 -1.07 -15.23
N PHE A 113 6.93 -0.58 -14.30
CA PHE A 113 7.10 -0.84 -12.86
C PHE A 113 6.96 -2.33 -12.53
N THR A 114 6.01 -3.03 -13.16
CA THR A 114 5.82 -4.48 -12.95
C THR A 114 6.87 -5.33 -13.67
N ALA A 115 7.33 -4.90 -14.85
CA ALA A 115 8.34 -5.63 -15.62
C ALA A 115 9.73 -5.65 -14.96
N SER A 116 10.07 -4.61 -14.17
CA SER A 116 11.35 -4.55 -13.45
C SER A 116 11.46 -5.59 -12.32
N ILE A 117 10.33 -6.07 -11.80
CA ILE A 117 10.28 -7.11 -10.74
C ILE A 117 10.62 -8.50 -11.30
N GLU A 118 10.22 -8.83 -12.53
CA GLU A 118 10.56 -10.12 -13.16
C GLU A 118 12.03 -10.18 -13.65
N GLY A 119 12.65 -9.03 -13.96
CA GLY A 119 14.01 -8.96 -14.50
C GLY A 119 15.15 -9.13 -13.48
N SER A 120 14.86 -9.12 -12.18
CA SER A 120 15.89 -9.22 -11.12
C SER A 120 16.17 -10.66 -10.66
N SER A 121 15.50 -11.64 -11.25
CA SER A 121 15.82 -13.06 -11.05
C SER A 121 16.87 -13.53 -12.06
N CYS A 122 18.08 -13.77 -11.54
CA CYS A 122 19.14 -14.61 -12.12
C CYS A 122 19.82 -14.16 -13.43
N LYS A 123 20.93 -13.43 -13.27
CA LYS A 123 22.15 -13.65 -14.06
C LYS A 123 23.41 -13.55 -13.19
N THR A 124 23.60 -14.52 -12.31
CA THR A 124 24.95 -14.88 -11.84
C THR A 124 25.54 -15.89 -12.84
N GLN A 125 26.03 -15.42 -13.98
CA GLN A 125 26.93 -16.25 -14.80
C GLN A 125 28.33 -16.22 -14.16
N GLY A 126 28.50 -17.08 -13.16
CA GLY A 126 29.80 -17.50 -12.64
C GLY A 126 30.44 -18.51 -13.59
N LYS A 127 31.63 -18.15 -14.05
CA LYS A 127 32.59 -18.85 -14.90
C LYS A 127 32.97 -20.25 -14.38
N ILE A 128 33.13 -21.22 -15.28
CA ILE A 128 34.12 -22.30 -15.13
C ILE A 128 34.96 -22.38 -16.41
N SER A 129 36.25 -22.12 -16.24
CA SER A 129 37.32 -22.37 -17.20
C SER A 129 37.69 -23.85 -17.15
N ASP A 130 38.01 -24.43 -18.30
CA ASP A 130 38.84 -25.63 -18.42
C ASP A 130 40.29 -25.19 -18.66
#